data_AF-A0A822C052-F1
#
_entry.id   AF-A0A822C052-F1
#
_cell.length_a   1.000
_cell.length_b   1.000
_cell.length_c   1.000
_cell.angle_alpha   90.00
_cell.angle_beta   90.00
_cell.angle_gamma   90.00
#
_symmetry.space_group_name_H-M   'P 1'
#
loop_
_entity.id
_entity.type
_entity.pdbx_description
1 polymer ?
#
loop_
_entity_poly.entity_id
_entity_poly.type
_entity_poly.pdbx_seq_one_letter_code
_entity_poly.pdbx_strand_id
1 'polypeptide(L)'
;QFHKIDHAHNLFLKTINKSDALYAVMFQGLITNKVPEKVLDLFNHMKIQPGRFTITALFNACAQLSNDRAKTIGKKILQQLMNNNHSDNIQLNSAIFLC
;
A
#
# COMPACT_ATOMS: atom_id res chain seq x y z
N GLN A 1 -16.97 -9.20 13.64
CA GLN A 1 -16.19 -8.03 13.16
C GLN A 1 -15.86 -8.09 11.66
N PHE A 2 -15.63 -9.27 11.05
CA PHE A 2 -15.27 -9.42 9.62
C PHE A 2 -16.26 -8.88 8.58
N HIS A 3 -17.58 -8.93 8.84
CA HIS A 3 -18.59 -8.52 7.86
C HIS A 3 -18.46 -7.05 7.39
N LYS A 4 -17.90 -6.17 8.23
CA LYS A 4 -17.72 -4.75 7.89
C LYS A 4 -16.59 -4.52 6.88
N ILE A 5 -15.48 -5.25 7.00
CA ILE A 5 -14.34 -5.08 6.08
C ILE A 5 -14.67 -5.67 4.70
N ASP A 6 -15.41 -6.78 4.63
CA ASP A 6 -15.82 -7.36 3.35
C ASP A 6 -16.81 -6.45 2.62
N HIS A 7 -17.76 -5.83 3.34
CA HIS A 7 -18.65 -4.83 2.76
C HIS A 7 -17.88 -3.60 2.25
N ALA A 8 -16.93 -3.08 3.05
CA ALA A 8 -16.10 -1.95 2.66
C ALA A 8 -15.22 -2.28 1.44
N HIS A 9 -14.68 -3.50 1.37
CA HIS A 9 -13.91 -3.98 0.23
C HIS A 9 -14.78 -4.11 -1.03
N ASN A 10 -16.00 -4.63 -0.91
CA ASN A 10 -16.94 -4.69 -2.04
C ASN A 10 -17.31 -3.31 -2.57
N LEU A 11 -17.57 -2.35 -1.67
CA LEU A 11 -17.82 -0.96 -2.08
C LEU A 11 -16.58 -0.37 -2.75
N PHE A 12 -15.40 -0.59 -2.18
CA PHE A 12 -14.14 -0.16 -2.76
C PHE A 12 -13.97 -0.67 -4.19
N LEU A 13 -14.20 -1.97 -4.44
CA LEU A 13 -14.08 -2.56 -5.79
C LEU A 13 -15.02 -1.87 -6.80
N LYS A 14 -16.25 -1.53 -6.39
CA LYS A 14 -17.25 -0.82 -7.22
C LYS A 14 -16.93 0.65 -7.48
N THR A 15 -16.09 1.28 -6.67
CA THR A 15 -15.69 2.69 -6.87
C THR A 15 -14.84 2.83 -8.14
N ILE A 16 -15.29 3.61 -9.12
CA ILE A 16 -14.57 3.77 -10.40
C ILE A 16 -13.29 4.60 -10.21
N ASN A 17 -13.42 5.80 -9.63
CA ASN A 17 -12.31 6.74 -9.44
C ASN A 17 -11.77 6.66 -8.01
N LYS A 18 -10.91 5.68 -7.76
CA LYS A 18 -10.27 5.49 -6.45
C LYS A 18 -9.12 6.49 -6.28
N SER A 19 -9.14 7.27 -5.21
CA SER A 19 -8.02 8.13 -4.81
C SER A 19 -6.97 7.36 -4.03
N ASP A 20 -5.75 7.90 -3.94
CA ASP A 20 -4.68 7.31 -3.12
C ASP A 20 -5.11 7.17 -1.65
N ALA A 21 -5.77 8.19 -1.10
CA ALA A 21 -6.30 8.14 0.27
C ALA A 21 -7.30 6.99 0.47
N LEU A 22 -8.13 6.68 -0.54
CA LEU A 22 -9.06 5.56 -0.47
C LEU A 22 -8.33 4.21 -0.45
N TYR A 23 -7.23 4.07 -1.20
CA TYR A 23 -6.35 2.90 -1.11
C TYR A 23 -5.71 2.79 0.27
N ALA A 24 -5.14 3.87 0.81
CA ALA A 24 -4.50 3.87 2.12
C ALA A 24 -5.45 3.41 3.24
N VAL A 25 -6.67 3.95 3.27
CA VAL A 25 -7.70 3.55 4.24
C VAL A 25 -8.09 2.09 4.07
N MET A 26 -8.28 1.64 2.84
CA MET A 26 -8.64 0.25 2.57
C MET A 26 -7.53 -0.72 2.95
N PHE A 27 -6.27 -0.39 2.67
CA PHE A 27 -5.13 -1.21 3.04
C PHE A 27 -5.01 -1.33 4.55
N GLN A 28 -5.13 -0.22 5.27
CA GLN A 28 -5.11 -0.25 6.73
C GLN A 28 -6.25 -1.10 7.30
N GLY A 29 -7.44 -1.02 6.70
CA GLY A 29 -8.59 -1.85 7.04
C GLY A 29 -8.31 -3.35 6.84
N LEU A 30 -7.71 -3.73 5.71
CA LEU A 30 -7.37 -5.13 5.41
C LEU A 30 -6.28 -5.66 6.35
N ILE A 31 -5.27 -4.85 6.65
CA ILE A 31 -4.17 -5.19 7.57
C ILE A 31 -4.71 -5.42 8.98
N THR A 32 -5.50 -4.49 9.51
CA THR A 32 -6.08 -4.60 10.86
C THR A 32 -7.06 -5.78 11.00
N ASN A 33 -7.69 -6.20 9.90
CA ASN A 33 -8.55 -7.38 9.84
C ASN A 33 -7.79 -8.67 9.47
N LYS A 34 -6.45 -8.69 9.59
CA LYS A 34 -5.59 -9.88 9.40
C LYS A 34 -5.71 -10.53 8.01
N VAL A 35 -5.98 -9.73 6.98
CA VAL A 35 -6.01 -10.17 5.57
C VAL A 35 -5.04 -9.36 4.70
N PRO A 36 -3.75 -9.25 5.07
CA PRO A 36 -2.76 -8.44 4.34
C PRO A 36 -2.51 -8.91 2.90
N GLU A 37 -2.81 -10.17 2.57
CA GLU A 37 -2.67 -10.68 1.19
C GLU A 37 -3.54 -9.88 0.20
N LYS A 38 -4.75 -9.48 0.61
CA LYS A 38 -5.66 -8.66 -0.20
C LYS A 38 -5.08 -7.27 -0.51
N VAL A 39 -4.16 -6.76 0.33
CA VAL A 39 -3.45 -5.50 0.05
C VAL A 39 -2.54 -5.65 -1.16
N LEU A 40 -1.80 -6.76 -1.23
CA LEU A 40 -0.93 -7.06 -2.36
C LEU A 40 -1.74 -7.26 -3.65
N ASP A 41 -2.91 -7.89 -3.56
CA ASP A 41 -3.83 -8.04 -4.69
C ASP A 41 -4.29 -6.67 -5.20
N LEU A 42 -4.78 -5.80 -4.31
CA LEU A 42 -5.26 -4.47 -4.70
C LEU A 42 -4.13 -3.58 -5.25
N PHE A 43 -2.92 -3.69 -4.71
CA PHE A 43 -1.77 -2.94 -5.22
C PHE A 43 -1.48 -3.25 -6.70
N ASN A 44 -1.60 -4.50 -7.11
CA ASN A 44 -1.39 -4.88 -8.52
C ASN A 44 -2.44 -4.26 -9.46
N HIS A 45 -3.60 -3.87 -8.94
CA HIS A 45 -4.67 -3.20 -9.69
C HIS A 45 -4.63 -1.67 -9.58
N MET A 46 -3.72 -1.13 -8.77
CA MET A 46 -3.58 0.31 -8.56
C MET A 46 -2.92 0.94 -9.79
N LYS A 47 -3.66 1.81 -10.49
CA LYS A 47 -3.19 2.53 -11.70
C LYS A 47 -2.65 3.94 -11.42
N ILE A 48 -2.67 4.35 -10.15
CA ILE A 48 -2.20 5.66 -9.70
C ILE A 48 -0.94 5.49 -8.86
N GLN A 49 -0.12 6.54 -8.78
CA GLN A 49 1.09 6.51 -7.96
C GLN A 49 0.69 6.46 -6.47
N PRO A 50 1.17 5.48 -5.69
CA PRO A 50 0.90 5.43 -4.26
C PRO A 50 1.61 6.59 -3.54
N GLY A 51 0.87 7.25 -2.65
CA GLY A 51 1.40 8.27 -1.73
C GLY A 51 2.04 7.64 -0.50
N ARG A 52 2.59 8.49 0.39
CA ARG A 52 3.35 8.06 1.57
C ARG A 52 2.59 7.06 2.44
N PHE A 53 1.34 7.34 2.77
CA PHE A 53 0.53 6.47 3.63
C PHE A 53 0.23 5.12 2.98
N THR A 54 -0.06 5.11 1.67
CA THR A 54 -0.28 3.88 0.91
C THR A 54 0.99 3.02 0.88
N ILE A 55 2.15 3.65 0.68
CA ILE A 55 3.45 2.97 0.69
C ILE A 55 3.75 2.37 2.07
N THR A 56 3.53 3.11 3.15
CA THR A 56 3.70 2.60 4.51
C THR A 56 2.79 1.38 4.77
N ALA A 57 1.53 1.44 4.34
CA ALA A 57 0.62 0.32 4.47
C ALA A 57 1.07 -0.90 3.65
N LEU A 58 1.60 -0.69 2.44
CA LEU A 58 2.16 -1.77 1.62
C LEU A 58 3.34 -2.46 2.29
N PHE A 59 4.28 -1.70 2.86
CA PHE A 59 5.41 -2.30 3.58
C PHE A 59 4.98 -3.05 4.84
N ASN A 60 3.97 -2.54 5.55
CA ASN A 60 3.38 -3.24 6.69
C ASN A 60 2.77 -4.60 6.26
N ALA A 61 1.99 -4.61 5.18
CA ALA A 61 1.45 -5.86 4.62
C ALA A 61 2.57 -6.83 4.21
N CYS A 62 3.64 -6.33 3.55
CA CYS A 62 4.78 -7.16 3.18
C CYS A 62 5.49 -7.78 4.40
N ALA A 63 5.68 -7.00 5.47
CA ALA A 63 6.31 -7.48 6.70
C ALA A 63 5.46 -8.57 7.39
N GLN A 64 4.14 -8.42 7.42
CA GLN A 64 3.24 -9.43 8.01
C GLN A 64 3.22 -10.75 7.24
N LEU A 65 3.35 -10.70 5.91
CA LEU A 65 3.29 -11.88 5.06
C LEU A 65 4.61 -12.63 4.99
N SER A 66 5.74 -11.91 4.95
CA SER A 66 7.11 -12.47 4.94
C SER A 66 7.37 -13.59 3.91
N ASN A 67 6.57 -13.65 2.83
CA ASN A 67 6.68 -14.63 1.75
C ASN A 67 7.39 -14.03 0.52
N ASP A 68 7.70 -14.86 -0.48
CA ASP A 68 8.46 -14.42 -1.64
C ASP A 68 7.69 -13.44 -2.53
N ARG A 69 6.34 -13.55 -2.54
CA ARG A 69 5.47 -12.59 -3.21
C ARG A 69 5.60 -11.19 -2.58
N ALA A 70 5.52 -11.11 -1.26
CA ALA A 70 5.70 -9.88 -0.50
C ALA A 70 7.09 -9.25 -0.71
N LYS A 71 8.16 -10.07 -0.71
CA LYS A 71 9.52 -9.59 -1.01
C LYS A 71 9.60 -8.99 -2.42
N THR A 72 8.99 -9.65 -3.40
CA THR A 72 9.01 -9.20 -4.81
C THR A 72 8.27 -7.87 -4.97
N ILE A 73 7.09 -7.76 -4.35
CA ILE A 73 6.31 -6.51 -4.37
C ILE A 73 7.03 -5.39 -3.60
N GLY A 74 7.61 -5.68 -2.44
CA GLY A 74 8.41 -4.72 -1.68
C GLY A 74 9.59 -4.16 -2.49
N LYS A 75 10.31 -5.01 -3.23
CA LYS A 75 11.36 -4.57 -4.16
C LYS A 75 10.83 -3.70 -5.29
N LYS A 76 9.68 -4.05 -5.88
CA LYS A 76 9.02 -3.25 -6.93
C LYS A 76 8.65 -1.85 -6.42
N ILE A 77 8.08 -1.75 -5.21
CA ILE A 77 7.74 -0.47 -4.59
C ILE A 77 8.99 0.38 -4.36
N LEU A 78 10.07 -0.21 -3.83
CA LEU A 78 11.35 0.46 -3.66
C LEU A 78 11.92 0.98 -4.98
N GLN A 79 11.89 0.18 -6.04
CA GLN A 79 12.31 0.61 -7.37
C GLN A 79 11.47 1.76 -7.92
N GLN A 80 10.15 1.70 -7.77
CA GLN A 80 9.26 2.80 -8.16
C GLN A 80 9.58 4.09 -7.40
N LEU A 81 9.85 4.00 -6.10
CA LEU A 81 10.27 5.15 -5.29
C LEU A 81 11.60 5.73 -5.76
N MET A 82 12.61 4.89 -5.98
CA MET A 82 13.92 5.35 -6.46
C MET A 82 13.84 6.03 -7.82
N ASN A 83 13.02 5.49 -8.74
CA ASN A 83 12.82 6.08 -10.06
C ASN A 83 12.10 7.44 -9.98
N ASN A 84 11.18 7.61 -9.04
CA ASN A 84 10.46 8.87 -8.82
C ASN A 84 11.27 9.90 -8.03
N ASN A 85 12.25 9.47 -7.24
CA ASN A 85 13.12 10.35 -6.47
C ASN A 85 14.14 11.12 -7.35
N HIS A 86 14.30 10.76 -8.63
CA HIS A 86 15.06 11.60 -9.57
C HIS A 86 14.35 12.93 -9.90
N SER A 87 13.05 13.08 -9.59
CA SER A 87 12.30 14.33 -9.76
C SER A 87 12.09 15.16 -8.48
N ASP A 88 12.19 14.59 -7.27
CA ASP A 88 11.94 15.32 -6.01
C ASP A 88 13.07 15.12 -4.97
N ASN A 89 14.22 15.73 -5.24
CA ASN A 89 15.21 16.01 -4.20
C ASN A 89 14.63 17.04 -3.23
N ILE A 90 14.38 16.66 -1.97
CA ILE A 90 14.57 17.43 -0.71
C ILE A 90 13.83 16.78 0.49
N GLN A 91 12.82 15.92 0.31
CA GLN A 91 12.01 15.43 1.44
C GLN A 91 12.33 14.03 1.98
N LEU A 92 13.26 13.29 1.39
CA LEU A 92 13.59 11.92 1.84
C LEU A 92 14.63 11.89 2.98
N ASN A 93 15.52 12.89 3.05
CA ASN A 93 16.61 12.91 4.03
C ASN A 93 16.14 13.12 5.47
N SER A 94 14.97 13.71 5.70
CA SER A 94 14.45 13.91 7.06
C SER A 94 13.78 12.67 7.66
N ALA A 95 13.37 11.70 6.83
CA ALA A 95 12.70 10.48 7.32
C ALA A 95 13.70 9.36 7.69
N ILE A 96 14.92 9.39 7.15
CA ILE A 96 15.96 8.40 7.47
C ILE A 96 16.63 8.71 8.83
N PHE A 97 16.46 9.93 9.37
CA PHE A 97 17.06 10.32 10.65
C PHE A 97 16.16 10.10 11.89
N LEU A 98 14.92 9.59 11.71
CA LEU A 98 13.97 9.36 12.81
C LEU A 98 13.59 7.89 13.03
N CYS A 99 14.39 6.95 12.52
CA CYS A 99 14.38 5.54 12.92
C CYS A 99 15.80 5.12 13.23
#